data_AF-A0A3M7DS78-F1
#
_entry.id   AF-A0A3M7DS78-F1
#
_cell.length_a   1.000
_cell.length_b   1.000
_cell.length_c   1.000
_cell.angle_alpha   90.00
_cell.angle_beta   90.00
_cell.angle_gamma   90.00
#
_symmetry.space_group_name_H-M   'P 1'
#
loop_
_entity.id
_entity.type
_entity.pdbx_description
1 polymer ?
#
loop_
_entity_poly.entity_id
_entity_poly.type
_entity_poly.pdbx_seq_one_letter_code
_entity_poly.pdbx_strand_id
1 'polypeptide(L)'
;MPSFLNPHPFRTSTTPKKSPPQQPPKLSSAHIDLWEHAALLYHHFEWHSAIETFQHLFHTLPTSSAEARTRCLLNAGIIQARLGDYALAAQTLEDAARTDAD
;
A
#
# COMPACT_ATOMS: atom_id res chain seq x y z
N MET A 1 -37.01 -64.64 5.29
CA MET A 1 -37.54 -63.46 6.01
C MET A 1 -36.58 -62.29 5.82
N PRO A 2 -37.08 -61.08 5.50
CA PRO A 2 -36.28 -59.94 5.05
C PRO A 2 -35.86 -59.06 6.23
N SER A 3 -34.78 -58.28 6.07
CA SER A 3 -34.59 -56.96 6.72
C SER A 3 -33.35 -56.28 6.16
N PHE A 4 -33.55 -55.45 5.13
CA PHE A 4 -33.49 -53.98 5.15
C PHE A 4 -32.10 -53.45 4.79
N LEU A 5 -31.94 -53.27 3.48
CA LEU A 5 -31.20 -52.17 2.88
C LEU A 5 -31.31 -50.92 3.76
N ASN A 6 -30.17 -50.44 4.27
CA ASN A 6 -30.09 -49.10 4.81
C ASN A 6 -29.43 -48.21 3.75
N PRO A 7 -30.19 -47.37 3.02
CA PRO A 7 -29.61 -46.38 2.14
C PRO A 7 -29.28 -45.17 3.00
N HIS A 8 -28.01 -45.01 3.39
CA HIS A 8 -27.58 -43.71 3.89
C HIS A 8 -27.59 -42.73 2.71
N PRO A 9 -28.43 -41.68 2.71
CA PRO A 9 -28.31 -40.65 1.70
C PRO A 9 -26.97 -39.97 1.91
N PHE A 10 -26.15 -39.93 0.86
CA PHE A 10 -25.00 -39.03 0.79
C PHE A 10 -25.54 -37.61 0.97
N ARG A 11 -25.48 -37.11 2.20
CA ARG A 11 -25.75 -35.70 2.50
C ARG A 11 -24.56 -34.93 1.96
N THR A 12 -24.66 -34.44 0.74
CA THR A 12 -23.77 -33.41 0.22
C THR A 12 -23.97 -32.18 1.08
N SER A 13 -23.13 -32.02 2.10
CA SER A 13 -22.98 -30.75 2.82
C SER A 13 -22.40 -29.74 1.84
N THR A 14 -23.27 -29.04 1.14
CA THR A 14 -22.93 -27.75 0.51
C THR A 14 -22.79 -26.73 1.63
N THR A 15 -21.65 -26.75 2.32
CA THR A 15 -21.23 -25.59 3.09
C THR A 15 -20.97 -24.46 2.08
N PRO A 16 -21.54 -23.25 2.28
CA PRO A 16 -21.13 -22.09 1.51
C PRO A 16 -19.63 -21.94 1.71
N LYS A 17 -18.87 -21.99 0.61
CA LYS A 17 -17.43 -21.74 0.60
C LYS A 17 -17.22 -20.32 1.11
N LYS A 18 -16.99 -20.17 2.41
CA LYS A 18 -16.67 -18.89 3.05
C LYS A 18 -15.47 -18.35 2.28
N SER A 19 -15.66 -17.23 1.59
CA SER A 19 -14.61 -16.54 0.86
C SER A 19 -13.40 -16.42 1.80
N PRO A 20 -12.18 -16.79 1.38
CA PRO A 20 -11.01 -16.55 2.20
C PRO A 20 -10.99 -15.06 2.57
N PRO A 21 -10.56 -14.71 3.80
CA PRO A 21 -10.45 -13.31 4.20
C PRO A 21 -9.65 -12.58 3.12
N GLN A 22 -10.24 -11.53 2.54
CA GLN A 22 -9.54 -10.67 1.59
C GLN A 22 -8.27 -10.19 2.30
N GLN A 23 -7.12 -10.73 1.89
CA GLN A 23 -5.85 -10.24 2.36
C GLN A 23 -5.80 -8.75 2.02
N PRO A 24 -5.35 -7.89 2.95
CA PRO A 24 -5.18 -6.47 2.65
C PRO A 24 -4.36 -6.35 1.36
N PRO A 25 -4.66 -5.39 0.48
CA PRO A 25 -4.00 -5.27 -0.80
C PRO A 25 -2.50 -5.11 -0.57
N LYS A 26 -1.76 -6.18 -0.82
CA LYS A 26 -0.31 -6.23 -0.69
C LYS A 26 0.27 -5.34 -1.78
N LEU A 27 1.21 -4.48 -1.43
CA LEU A 27 1.94 -3.66 -2.40
C LEU A 27 2.48 -4.55 -3.53
N SER A 28 2.36 -4.07 -4.77
CA SER A 28 2.92 -4.75 -5.94
C SER A 28 4.44 -4.71 -5.89
N SER A 29 5.11 -5.65 -6.56
CA SER A 29 6.56 -5.62 -6.72
C SER A 29 7.04 -4.29 -7.29
N ALA A 30 6.33 -3.76 -8.29
CA ALA A 30 6.69 -2.50 -8.93
C ALA A 30 6.65 -1.30 -7.95
N HIS A 31 5.74 -1.29 -6.97
CA HIS A 31 5.73 -0.25 -5.94
C HIS A 31 6.93 -0.37 -4.98
N ILE A 32 7.37 -1.59 -4.69
CA ILE A 32 8.56 -1.84 -3.87
C ILE A 32 9.81 -1.38 -4.63
N ASP A 33 9.94 -1.76 -5.91
CA ASP A 33 11.07 -1.37 -6.76
C ASP A 33 11.18 0.16 -6.86
N LEU A 34 10.04 0.85 -7.02
CA LEU A 34 10.00 2.31 -7.10
C LEU A 34 10.38 2.98 -5.76
N TRP A 35 9.98 2.39 -4.63
CA TRP A 35 10.38 2.86 -3.31
C TRP A 35 11.89 2.73 -3.10
N GLU A 36 12.46 1.58 -3.43
CA GLU A 36 13.90 1.32 -3.36
C GLU A 36 14.69 2.27 -4.27
N HIS A 37 14.18 2.53 -5.47
CA HIS A 37 14.77 3.49 -6.39
C HIS A 37 14.80 4.92 -5.80
N ALA A 38 13.68 5.38 -5.22
CA ALA A 38 13.62 6.69 -4.57
C ALA A 38 14.61 6.81 -3.40
N ALA A 39 14.74 5.75 -2.60
CA ALA A 39 15.69 5.69 -1.50
C ALA A 39 17.15 5.75 -2.00
N LEU A 40 17.48 5.03 -3.08
CA LEU A 40 18.80 5.09 -3.70
C LEU A 40 19.13 6.49 -4.22
N LEU A 41 18.19 7.14 -4.91
CA LEU A 41 18.35 8.53 -5.36
C LEU A 41 18.65 9.46 -4.18
N TYR A 42 17.89 9.34 -3.09
CA TYR A 42 18.15 10.11 -1.87
C TYR A 42 19.55 9.88 -1.30
N HIS A 43 19.99 8.62 -1.19
CA HIS A 43 21.31 8.28 -0.67
C HIS A 43 22.45 8.73 -1.59
N HIS A 44 22.17 8.87 -2.89
CA HIS A 44 23.12 9.34 -3.89
C HIS A 44 23.05 10.85 -4.10
N PHE A 45 22.32 11.57 -3.25
CA PHE A 45 22.20 13.01 -3.34
C PHE A 45 21.54 13.48 -4.65
N GLU A 46 20.62 12.69 -5.19
CA GLU A 46 19.78 13.07 -6.33
C GLU A 46 18.42 13.58 -5.79
N TRP A 47 18.45 14.65 -4.99
CA TRP A 47 17.32 15.07 -4.15
C TRP A 47 16.04 15.38 -4.92
N HIS A 48 16.15 16.09 -6.04
CA HIS A 48 14.99 16.44 -6.86
C HIS A 48 14.36 15.18 -7.48
N SER A 49 15.17 14.31 -8.06
CA SER A 49 14.74 13.01 -8.61
C SER A 49 14.11 12.13 -7.53
N ALA A 50 14.65 12.13 -6.31
CA ALA A 50 14.07 11.40 -5.18
C ALA A 50 12.69 11.94 -4.81
N ILE A 51 12.52 13.27 -4.72
CA ILE A 51 11.21 13.91 -4.47
C ILE A 51 10.20 13.51 -5.54
N GLU A 52 10.57 13.65 -6.83
CA GLU A 52 9.70 13.30 -7.96
C GLU A 52 9.28 11.83 -7.91
N THR A 53 10.22 10.94 -7.58
CA THR A 53 9.95 9.50 -7.49
C THR A 53 9.00 9.18 -6.34
N PHE A 54 9.18 9.78 -5.16
CA PHE A 54 8.24 9.61 -4.03
C PHE A 54 6.84 10.16 -4.36
N GLN A 55 6.75 11.34 -5.00
CA GLN A 55 5.48 11.91 -5.42
C GLN A 55 4.79 11.04 -6.48
N HIS A 56 5.54 10.51 -7.44
CA HIS A 56 5.03 9.58 -8.42
C HIS A 56 4.46 8.33 -7.76
N LEU A 57 5.21 7.71 -6.84
CA LEU A 57 4.77 6.53 -6.10
C LEU A 57 3.50 6.81 -5.26
N PHE A 58 3.41 7.98 -4.61
CA PHE A 58 2.20 8.40 -3.92
C PHE A 58 0.97 8.37 -4.83
N HIS A 59 1.10 8.82 -6.08
CA HIS A 59 -0.02 8.84 -7.02
C HIS A 59 -0.37 7.46 -7.59
N THR A 60 0.58 6.53 -7.68
CA THR A 60 0.32 5.16 -8.19
C THR A 60 -0.20 4.20 -7.13
N LEU A 61 0.09 4.45 -5.86
CA LEU A 61 -0.36 3.61 -4.75
C LEU A 61 -1.89 3.65 -4.58
N PRO A 62 -2.57 2.50 -4.36
CA PRO A 62 -4.00 2.47 -4.06
C PRO A 62 -4.34 3.34 -2.85
N THR A 63 -5.48 4.02 -2.88
CA THR A 63 -5.96 4.85 -1.75
C THR A 63 -6.10 4.04 -0.46
N SER A 64 -6.42 2.75 -0.55
CA SER A 64 -6.46 1.81 0.57
C SER A 64 -5.10 1.55 1.25
N SER A 65 -4.00 2.06 0.68
CA SER A 65 -2.64 1.92 1.21
C SER A 65 -2.17 3.22 1.87
N ALA A 66 -3.01 3.81 2.74
CA ALA A 66 -2.78 5.09 3.41
C ALA A 66 -1.38 5.21 4.02
N GLU A 67 -0.94 4.24 4.83
CA GLU A 67 0.39 4.24 5.45
C GLU A 67 1.54 4.38 4.43
N ALA A 68 1.48 3.66 3.31
CA ALA A 68 2.50 3.72 2.28
C ALA A 68 2.47 5.06 1.53
N ARG A 69 1.28 5.59 1.27
CA ARG A 69 1.07 6.92 0.67
C ARG A 69 1.62 8.03 1.58
N THR A 70 1.31 7.98 2.87
CA THR A 70 1.81 8.92 3.88
C THR A 70 3.34 8.90 3.92
N ARG A 71 3.98 7.72 3.92
CA ARG A 71 5.46 7.61 3.88
C ARG A 71 6.09 8.27 2.66
N CYS A 72 5.44 8.22 1.50
CA CYS A 72 5.94 8.90 0.29
C CYS A 72 5.97 10.41 0.50
N LEU A 73 4.87 11.00 0.96
CA LEU A 73 4.81 12.45 1.20
C LEU A 73 5.73 12.89 2.34
N LEU A 74 5.86 12.11 3.41
CA LEU A 74 6.83 12.41 4.48
C LEU A 74 8.26 12.50 3.95
N ASN A 75 8.68 11.56 3.09
CA ASN A 75 10.04 11.59 2.53
C ASN A 75 10.22 12.77 1.57
N ALA A 76 9.25 13.06 0.72
CA ALA A 76 9.30 14.24 -0.14
C ALA A 76 9.41 15.53 0.69
N GLY A 77 8.60 15.70 1.73
CA GLY A 77 8.62 16.86 2.64
C GLY A 77 9.95 17.02 3.38
N ILE A 78 10.53 15.93 3.87
CA ILE A 78 11.86 15.95 4.54
C ILE A 78 12.96 16.39 3.57
N ILE A 79 12.92 15.92 2.32
CA ILE A 79 13.94 16.28 1.31
C ILE A 79 13.77 17.74 0.89
N GLN A 80 12.55 18.21 0.68
CA GLN A 80 12.25 19.63 0.41
C GLN A 80 12.78 20.54 1.53
N ALA A 81 12.55 20.16 2.80
CA ALA A 81 13.10 20.89 3.94
C ALA A 81 14.63 20.91 3.93
N ARG A 82 15.28 19.82 3.50
CA ARG A 82 16.74 19.76 3.35
C ARG A 82 17.26 20.70 2.26
N LEU A 83 16.50 20.92 1.19
CA LEU A 83 16.85 21.86 0.12
C LEU A 83 16.58 23.31 0.50
N GLY A 84 15.91 23.56 1.63
CA GLY A 84 15.56 24.90 2.11
C GLY A 84 14.16 25.37 1.69
N ASP A 85 13.40 24.53 1.00
CA ASP A 85 12.05 24.84 0.51
C ASP A 85 11.00 24.61 1.61
N TYR A 86 11.13 25.32 2.74
CA TYR A 86 10.34 25.05 3.94
C TYR A 86 8.83 25.26 3.76
N ALA A 87 8.42 26.22 2.93
CA ALA A 87 7.00 26.46 2.65
C ALA A 87 6.37 25.27 1.92
N LEU A 88 7.08 24.73 0.93
CA LEU A 88 6.65 23.54 0.19
C LEU A 88 6.70 22.30 1.08
N ALA A 89 7.75 22.15 1.90
CA ALA A 89 7.86 21.06 2.86
C ALA A 89 6.68 21.03 3.83
N ALA A 90 6.30 22.18 4.40
CA ALA A 90 5.16 22.29 5.29
C ALA A 90 3.85 21.87 4.60
N GLN A 91 3.63 22.34 3.37
CA GLN A 91 2.48 21.95 2.55
C GLN A 91 2.42 20.43 2.35
N THR A 92 3.54 19.82 1.95
CA THR A 92 3.64 18.37 1.70
C THR A 92 3.41 17.54 2.96
N LEU A 93 3.92 17.98 4.11
CA LEU A 93 3.72 17.30 5.39
C LEU A 93 2.26 17.40 5.87
N GLU A 94 1.61 18.51 5.60
CA GLU A 94 0.18 18.72 5.88
C GLU A 94 -0.69 17.84 4.96
N ASP A 95 -0.30 17.64 3.70
CA ASP A 95 -0.93 16.64 2.82
C ASP A 95 -0.71 15.19 3.32
N ALA A 96 0.48 14.90 3.88
CA ALA A 96 0.76 13.60 4.49
C ALA A 96 -0.15 13.34 5.70
N ALA A 97 -0.37 14.34 6.55
CA ALA A 97 -1.25 14.23 7.71
C ALA A 97 -2.72 13.94 7.32
N ARG A 98 -3.19 14.51 6.20
CA ARG A 98 -4.53 14.19 5.66
C ARG A 98 -4.63 12.78 5.12
N THR A 99 -3.57 12.26 4.51
CA THR A 99 -3.56 10.93 3.88
C THR A 99 -3.75 9.79 4.89
N ASP A 100 -3.33 9.98 6.15
CA ASP A 100 -3.49 9.00 7.23
C ASP A 100 -4.87 9.06 7.92
N ALA A 101 -5.67 10.10 7.63
CA ALA A 101 -6.97 10.34 8.27
C ALA A 101 -8.17 9.78 7.49
N ASP A 102 -7.97 9.32 6.25
CA ASP A 102 -8.97 8.74 5.33
C ASP A 102 -9.01 7.20 5.40
#